data_AF-A0A0E4FZ99-F1
#
_entry.id   AF-A0A0E4FZ99-F1
#
_cell.length_a   1.000
_cell.length_b   1.000
_cell.length_c   1.000
_cell.angle_alpha   90.00
_cell.angle_beta   90.00
_cell.angle_gamma   90.00
#
_symmetry.space_group_name_H-M   'P 1'
#
loop_
_entity.id
_entity.type
_entity.pdbx_description
1 polymer ?
#
loop_
_entity_poly.entity_id
_entity_poly.type
_entity_poly.pdbx_seq_one_letter_code
_entity_poly.pdbx_strand_id
1 'polypeptide(L)'
;MQQQSAENIDLAGLVADLNSLLRLKTTVIGMKLFARAADMEAIPKIRRPNAIHTTDQVVSMAARLGWTVGITADDLVGSQCRAVIGLAPQDDKWLAGENYVGVWHGTAEDARKRQEALDVVPFGHYQALAVSPLASGRLDPPDICLVYATPGQMIILINGLQYTGYKKFEWGVVGETACADSWGRALKTGEPSLSLPCYAERRYGGVPDEEMLMALKPSHLAKAILGMKALAKNGLRYPIPPYGIQSDVRAGMGVSYAKK
;
A
#
# COMPACT_ATOMS: atom_id res chain seq x y z
N MET A 1 5.73 -18.52 22.17
CA MET A 1 5.49 -17.78 20.92
C MET A 1 6.85 -17.47 20.31
N GLN A 2 7.28 -18.22 19.29
CA GLN A 2 8.55 -17.96 18.63
C GLN A 2 8.40 -16.68 17.80
N GLN A 3 9.20 -15.66 18.12
CA GLN A 3 9.49 -14.56 17.22
C GLN A 3 10.24 -15.14 16.03
N GLN A 4 9.58 -15.25 14.88
CA GLN A 4 10.30 -15.37 13.61
C GLN A 4 11.11 -14.09 13.45
N SER A 5 12.45 -14.23 13.41
CA SER A 5 13.31 -13.17 12.91
C SER A 5 12.92 -12.84 11.47
N ALA A 6 13.23 -11.62 11.01
CA ALA A 6 12.90 -11.16 9.66
C ALA A 6 13.54 -12.00 8.53
N GLU A 7 14.39 -12.98 8.86
CA GLU A 7 15.24 -13.71 7.91
C GLU A 7 14.57 -14.90 7.21
N ASN A 8 13.31 -15.25 7.50
CA ASN A 8 12.60 -16.31 6.76
C ASN A 8 11.07 -16.15 6.79
N ILE A 9 10.56 -15.07 6.21
CA ILE A 9 9.12 -14.92 5.99
C ILE A 9 8.74 -15.62 4.68
N ASP A 10 7.89 -16.65 4.75
CA ASP A 10 7.34 -17.32 3.56
C ASP A 10 6.33 -16.42 2.83
N LEU A 11 6.84 -15.61 1.88
CA LEU A 11 6.04 -14.65 1.11
C LEU A 11 4.91 -15.32 0.31
N ALA A 12 5.15 -16.51 -0.25
CA ALA A 12 4.14 -17.24 -1.01
C ALA A 12 3.02 -17.74 -0.08
N GLY A 13 3.38 -18.26 1.08
CA GLY A 13 2.45 -18.64 2.14
C GLY A 13 1.61 -17.46 2.63
N LEU A 14 2.21 -16.28 2.84
CA LEU A 14 1.45 -15.07 3.22
C LEU A 14 0.40 -14.70 2.17
N VAL A 15 0.74 -14.76 0.88
CA VAL A 15 -0.20 -14.46 -0.20
C VAL A 15 -1.32 -15.50 -0.26
N ALA A 16 -1.01 -16.79 -0.08
CA ALA A 16 -2.03 -17.84 -0.05
C ALA A 16 -3.00 -17.64 1.12
N ASP A 17 -2.48 -17.34 2.31
CA ASP A 17 -3.29 -17.05 3.49
C ASP A 17 -4.19 -15.82 3.30
N LEU A 18 -3.66 -14.73 2.74
CA LEU A 18 -4.46 -13.52 2.46
C LEU A 18 -5.62 -13.80 1.50
N ASN A 19 -5.36 -14.55 0.42
CA ASN A 19 -6.41 -14.89 -0.53
C ASN A 19 -7.47 -15.79 0.11
N SER A 20 -7.07 -16.73 0.97
CA SER A 20 -8.00 -17.57 1.74
C SER A 20 -8.87 -16.75 2.70
N LEU A 21 -8.27 -15.78 3.41
CA LEU A 21 -8.94 -14.98 4.44
C LEU A 21 -9.80 -13.84 3.87
N LEU A 22 -9.33 -13.17 2.82
CA LEU A 22 -9.92 -11.93 2.31
C LEU A 22 -10.53 -12.09 0.91
N ARG A 23 -10.23 -13.16 0.16
CA ARG A 23 -10.72 -13.37 -1.22
C ARG A 23 -10.38 -12.17 -2.13
N LEU A 24 -9.11 -11.80 -2.15
CA LEU A 24 -8.64 -10.64 -2.91
C LEU A 24 -8.83 -10.86 -4.42
N LYS A 25 -9.17 -9.78 -5.13
CA LYS A 25 -9.28 -9.77 -6.58
C LYS A 25 -7.95 -9.41 -7.25
N THR A 26 -7.19 -8.52 -6.62
CA THR A 26 -5.95 -7.94 -7.16
C THR A 26 -4.73 -8.65 -6.56
N THR A 27 -3.70 -8.84 -7.37
CA THR A 27 -2.46 -9.54 -6.95
C THR A 27 -1.78 -8.76 -5.83
N VAL A 28 -1.41 -9.44 -4.74
CA VAL A 28 -0.55 -8.87 -3.70
C VAL A 28 0.86 -8.73 -4.28
N ILE A 29 1.45 -7.54 -4.17
CA ILE A 29 2.76 -7.21 -4.74
C ILE A 29 3.74 -6.78 -3.66
N GLY A 30 5.02 -6.98 -3.90
CA GLY A 30 6.12 -6.39 -3.15
C GLY A 30 6.72 -5.22 -3.90
N MET A 31 7.31 -4.29 -3.16
CA MET A 31 8.04 -3.12 -3.66
C MET A 31 9.39 -3.03 -2.94
N LYS A 32 10.46 -2.74 -3.68
CA LYS A 32 11.82 -2.64 -3.15
C LYS A 32 12.63 -1.53 -3.82
N LEU A 33 13.32 -0.73 -3.04
CA LEU A 33 14.26 0.30 -3.46
C LEU A 33 15.67 -0.27 -3.57
N PHE A 34 16.47 0.27 -4.49
CA PHE A 34 17.82 -0.19 -4.77
C PHE A 34 18.79 0.98 -4.81
N ALA A 35 19.89 0.84 -4.06
CA ALA A 35 20.98 1.81 -4.04
C ALA A 35 21.64 1.95 -5.43
N ARG A 36 21.68 0.86 -6.20
CA ARG A 36 22.23 0.84 -7.57
C ARG A 36 21.21 0.29 -8.55
N ALA A 37 21.07 0.93 -9.70
CA ALA A 37 20.20 0.44 -10.77
C ALA A 37 20.60 -0.97 -11.24
N ALA A 38 21.90 -1.26 -11.30
CA ALA A 38 22.40 -2.58 -11.71
C ALA A 38 21.92 -3.73 -10.80
N ASP A 39 21.73 -3.49 -9.51
CA ASP A 39 21.23 -4.51 -8.57
C ASP A 39 19.74 -4.82 -8.83
N MET A 40 18.98 -3.80 -9.19
CA MET A 40 17.59 -3.97 -9.65
C MET A 40 17.57 -4.73 -10.98
N GLU A 41 18.41 -4.37 -11.94
CA GLU A 41 18.43 -4.98 -13.27
C GLU A 41 18.86 -6.46 -13.25
N ALA A 42 19.59 -6.89 -12.23
CA ALA A 42 19.95 -8.29 -12.01
C ALA A 42 18.76 -9.18 -11.60
N ILE A 43 17.60 -8.61 -11.27
CA ILE A 43 16.42 -9.38 -10.84
C ILE A 43 15.91 -10.26 -11.99
N PRO A 44 15.70 -11.57 -11.76
CA PRO A 44 15.21 -12.47 -12.79
C PRO A 44 13.88 -12.01 -13.40
N LYS A 45 13.83 -11.96 -14.75
CA LYS A 45 12.64 -11.58 -15.53
C LYS A 45 12.16 -10.14 -15.30
N ILE A 46 13.04 -9.24 -14.83
CA ILE A 46 12.68 -7.83 -14.70
C ILE A 46 12.44 -7.20 -16.06
N ARG A 47 11.37 -6.42 -16.15
CA ARG A 47 11.03 -5.59 -17.30
C ARG A 47 11.44 -4.15 -17.00
N ARG A 48 12.07 -3.50 -17.97
CA ARG A 48 12.32 -2.05 -17.96
C ARG A 48 11.33 -1.38 -18.91
N PRO A 49 10.72 -0.25 -18.54
CA PRO A 49 9.89 0.51 -19.46
C PRO A 49 10.64 0.93 -20.73
N ASN A 50 9.90 1.07 -21.83
CA ASN A 50 10.38 1.68 -23.07
C ASN A 50 9.77 3.08 -23.30
N ALA A 51 9.02 3.57 -22.32
CA ALA A 51 8.31 4.85 -22.32
C ALA A 51 8.26 5.41 -20.90
N ILE A 52 7.87 6.68 -20.79
CA ILE A 52 7.68 7.37 -19.52
C ILE A 52 6.33 6.99 -18.91
N HIS A 53 6.31 6.68 -17.62
CA HIS A 53 5.12 6.28 -16.87
C HIS A 53 4.92 7.09 -15.59
N THR A 54 3.73 7.00 -14.99
CA THR A 54 3.57 7.30 -13.55
C THR A 54 4.01 6.09 -12.73
N THR A 55 4.36 6.31 -11.46
CA THR A 55 4.64 5.19 -10.53
C THR A 55 3.41 4.30 -10.36
N ASP A 56 2.20 4.87 -10.37
CA ASP A 56 0.94 4.12 -10.26
C ASP A 56 0.75 3.14 -11.41
N GLN A 57 1.14 3.52 -12.63
CA GLN A 57 1.12 2.60 -13.79
C GLN A 57 2.04 1.40 -13.56
N VAL A 58 3.25 1.64 -13.06
CA VAL A 58 4.25 0.60 -12.77
C VAL A 58 3.74 -0.35 -11.68
N VAL A 59 3.17 0.20 -10.61
CA VAL A 59 2.53 -0.58 -9.54
C VAL A 59 1.40 -1.45 -10.11
N SER A 60 0.57 -0.90 -10.99
CA SER A 60 -0.51 -1.64 -11.63
C SER A 60 -0.06 -2.70 -12.63
N MET A 61 1.06 -2.51 -13.34
CA MET A 61 1.65 -3.57 -14.16
C MET A 61 1.97 -4.81 -13.30
N ALA A 62 2.48 -4.62 -12.09
CA ALA A 62 2.70 -5.73 -11.17
C ALA A 62 1.38 -6.30 -10.61
N ALA A 63 0.49 -5.44 -10.11
CA ALA A 63 -0.72 -5.85 -9.41
C ALA A 63 -1.79 -6.47 -10.32
N ARG A 64 -1.88 -6.02 -11.57
CA ARG A 64 -2.94 -6.39 -12.53
C ARG A 64 -2.46 -7.25 -13.68
N LEU A 65 -1.20 -7.09 -14.12
CA LEU A 65 -0.63 -7.88 -15.23
C LEU A 65 0.37 -8.95 -14.75
N GLY A 66 0.70 -8.98 -13.46
CA GLY A 66 1.62 -9.96 -12.88
C GLY A 66 3.08 -9.75 -13.28
N TRP A 67 3.45 -8.55 -13.70
CA TRP A 67 4.81 -8.25 -14.18
C TRP A 67 5.77 -7.96 -13.02
N THR A 68 7.04 -8.30 -13.21
CA THR A 68 8.14 -7.73 -12.43
C THR A 68 8.69 -6.56 -13.21
N VAL A 69 8.55 -5.34 -12.69
CA VAL A 69 8.95 -4.12 -13.37
C VAL A 69 9.94 -3.36 -12.50
N GLY A 70 11.05 -2.96 -13.10
CA GLY A 70 12.04 -2.09 -12.50
C GLY A 70 12.01 -0.72 -13.16
N ILE A 71 12.19 0.35 -12.38
CA ILE A 71 12.22 1.75 -12.81
C ILE A 71 13.38 2.52 -12.18
N THR A 72 13.89 3.51 -12.90
CA THR A 72 14.75 4.61 -12.42
C THR A 72 13.98 5.92 -12.53
N ALA A 73 14.59 7.04 -12.12
CA ALA A 73 14.00 8.37 -12.28
C ALA A 73 13.64 8.69 -13.74
N ASP A 74 14.43 8.20 -14.69
CA ASP A 74 14.27 8.48 -16.11
C ASP A 74 13.05 7.80 -16.73
N ASP A 75 12.49 6.78 -16.08
CA ASP A 75 11.28 6.09 -16.53
C ASP A 75 10.00 6.79 -16.06
N LEU A 76 10.11 7.83 -15.23
CA LEU A 76 8.97 8.43 -14.54
C LEU A 76 8.66 9.86 -14.99
N VAL A 77 7.37 10.19 -15.07
CA VAL A 77 6.90 11.53 -15.38
C VAL A 77 7.03 12.47 -14.18
N GLY A 78 7.64 13.64 -14.41
CA GLY A 78 7.68 14.74 -13.45
C GLY A 78 8.50 14.46 -12.18
N SER A 79 8.88 15.53 -11.49
CA SER A 79 9.58 15.42 -10.20
C SER A 79 8.70 14.84 -9.10
N GLN A 80 7.38 15.04 -9.16
CA GLN A 80 6.46 14.54 -8.13
C GLN A 80 6.47 13.01 -8.00
N CYS A 81 6.23 12.28 -9.11
CA CYS A 81 6.19 10.82 -9.07
C CYS A 81 7.54 10.23 -8.63
N ARG A 82 8.64 10.88 -9.05
CA ARG A 82 10.01 10.48 -8.68
C ARG A 82 10.30 10.75 -7.20
N ALA A 83 9.87 11.90 -6.67
CA ALA A 83 10.16 12.33 -5.31
C ALA A 83 9.50 11.45 -4.25
N VAL A 84 8.26 10.98 -4.47
CA VAL A 84 7.54 10.12 -3.50
C VAL A 84 8.33 8.87 -3.15
N ILE A 85 9.01 8.28 -4.13
CA ILE A 85 9.86 7.08 -3.96
C ILE A 85 11.36 7.40 -3.84
N GLY A 86 11.71 8.68 -3.62
CA GLY A 86 13.09 9.09 -3.34
C GLY A 86 14.04 9.07 -4.53
N LEU A 87 13.53 9.10 -5.76
CA LEU A 87 14.32 9.13 -7.00
C LEU A 87 14.50 10.55 -7.58
N ALA A 88 13.97 11.58 -6.92
CA ALA A 88 14.24 12.98 -7.24
C ALA A 88 14.38 13.81 -5.97
N PRO A 89 15.18 14.89 -5.98
CA PRO A 89 15.35 15.76 -4.83
C PRO A 89 14.05 16.48 -4.46
N GLN A 90 13.87 16.71 -3.16
CA GLN A 90 12.81 17.54 -2.60
C GLN A 90 13.37 18.94 -2.25
N ASP A 91 13.91 19.62 -3.26
CA ASP A 91 14.51 20.95 -3.14
C ASP A 91 13.45 22.06 -3.03
N ASP A 92 13.88 23.31 -2.82
CA ASP A 92 12.97 24.47 -2.69
C ASP A 92 12.07 24.65 -3.92
N LYS A 93 12.54 24.25 -5.11
CA LYS A 93 11.74 24.30 -6.33
C LYS A 93 10.62 23.26 -6.29
N TRP A 94 10.91 22.05 -5.82
CA TRP A 94 9.88 21.03 -5.62
C TRP A 94 8.88 21.44 -4.53
N LEU A 95 9.38 21.96 -3.40
CA LEU A 95 8.56 22.44 -2.28
C LEU A 95 7.66 23.63 -2.65
N ALA A 96 8.11 24.51 -3.55
CA ALA A 96 7.30 25.63 -4.02
C ALA A 96 6.01 25.18 -4.71
N GLY A 97 5.99 23.99 -5.33
CA GLY A 97 4.78 23.39 -5.88
C GLY A 97 4.12 24.22 -6.98
N GLU A 98 4.87 25.07 -7.70
CA GLU A 98 4.33 26.06 -8.65
C GLU A 98 3.41 25.43 -9.71
N ASN A 99 3.74 24.22 -10.19
CA ASN A 99 2.93 23.48 -11.18
C ASN A 99 1.53 23.09 -10.69
N TYR A 100 1.25 23.24 -9.39
CA TYR A 100 -0.03 22.89 -8.77
C TYR A 100 -0.93 24.10 -8.52
N VAL A 101 -0.39 25.32 -8.64
CA VAL A 101 -1.14 26.56 -8.46
C VAL A 101 -2.08 26.77 -9.63
N GLY A 102 -3.37 26.99 -9.34
CA GLY A 102 -4.44 27.09 -10.34
C GLY A 102 -4.87 25.74 -10.94
N VAL A 103 -4.19 24.65 -10.62
CA VAL A 103 -4.52 23.29 -11.09
C VAL A 103 -5.20 22.49 -9.97
N TRP A 104 -4.52 22.36 -8.83
CA TRP A 104 -5.01 21.64 -7.65
C TRP A 104 -5.25 22.55 -6.46
N HIS A 105 -4.52 23.67 -6.38
CA HIS A 105 -4.60 24.60 -5.26
C HIS A 105 -4.72 26.03 -5.77
N GLY A 106 -5.56 26.84 -5.13
CA GLY A 106 -5.82 28.21 -5.58
C GLY A 106 -4.63 29.15 -5.41
N THR A 107 -3.72 28.85 -4.48
CA THR A 107 -2.60 29.73 -4.13
C THR A 107 -1.27 28.99 -4.08
N ALA A 108 -0.16 29.72 -4.23
CA ALA A 108 1.19 29.18 -4.03
C ALA A 108 1.42 28.72 -2.59
N GLU A 109 0.82 29.41 -1.61
CA GLU A 109 0.89 29.02 -0.20
C GLU A 109 0.26 27.65 0.04
N ASP A 110 -0.94 27.41 -0.51
CA ASP A 110 -1.63 26.12 -0.38
C ASP A 110 -0.88 25.01 -1.12
N ALA A 111 -0.34 25.30 -2.32
CA ALA A 111 0.47 24.34 -3.07
C ALA A 111 1.73 23.93 -2.31
N ARG A 112 2.40 24.89 -1.66
CA ARG A 112 3.58 24.64 -0.82
C ARG A 112 3.24 23.84 0.44
N LYS A 113 2.19 24.23 1.18
CA LYS A 113 1.71 23.47 2.35
C LYS A 113 1.44 22.02 1.99
N ARG A 114 0.85 21.77 0.82
CA ARG A 114 0.62 20.42 0.32
C ARG A 114 1.92 19.68 0.05
N GLN A 115 2.91 20.28 -0.60
CA GLN A 115 4.22 19.63 -0.83
C GLN A 115 4.93 19.29 0.49
N GLU A 116 4.89 20.19 1.46
CA GLU A 116 5.48 20.01 2.80
C GLU A 116 4.78 18.89 3.61
N ALA A 117 3.50 18.62 3.33
CA ALA A 117 2.73 17.58 4.01
C ALA A 117 3.00 16.16 3.47
N LEU A 118 3.67 16.01 2.33
CA LEU A 118 3.87 14.71 1.70
C LEU A 118 4.86 13.83 2.45
N ASP A 119 4.47 12.58 2.70
CA ASP A 119 5.40 11.54 3.11
C ASP A 119 6.15 10.98 1.90
N VAL A 120 7.42 11.38 1.78
CA VAL A 120 8.32 11.02 0.70
C VAL A 120 9.56 10.30 1.23
N VAL A 121 10.09 9.37 0.43
CA VAL A 121 11.39 8.74 0.74
C VAL A 121 12.51 9.78 0.57
N PRO A 122 13.46 9.89 1.52
CA PRO A 122 14.59 10.80 1.39
C PRO A 122 15.41 10.55 0.12
N PHE A 123 15.68 11.61 -0.62
CA PHE A 123 16.53 11.55 -1.80
C PHE A 123 18.00 11.27 -1.47
N GLY A 124 18.74 10.68 -2.41
CA GLY A 124 20.19 10.49 -2.33
C GLY A 124 20.65 9.08 -1.91
N HIS A 125 19.72 8.21 -1.54
CA HIS A 125 20.03 6.84 -1.10
C HIS A 125 19.81 5.78 -2.18
N TYR A 126 18.90 6.02 -3.13
CA TYR A 126 18.42 5.03 -4.09
C TYR A 126 18.48 5.56 -5.52
N GLN A 127 18.74 4.65 -6.45
CA GLN A 127 18.79 4.93 -7.89
C GLN A 127 17.63 4.27 -8.65
N ALA A 128 17.03 3.23 -8.06
CA ALA A 128 15.99 2.46 -8.72
C ALA A 128 14.95 1.90 -7.74
N LEU A 129 13.81 1.51 -8.29
CA LEU A 129 12.73 0.81 -7.61
C LEU A 129 12.33 -0.41 -8.45
N ALA A 130 11.96 -1.53 -7.80
CA ALA A 130 11.27 -2.63 -8.46
C ALA A 130 9.95 -2.96 -7.76
N VAL A 131 8.97 -3.40 -8.56
CA VAL A 131 7.66 -3.90 -8.10
C VAL A 131 7.41 -5.27 -8.74
N SER A 132 6.88 -6.22 -7.96
CA SER A 132 6.69 -7.60 -8.41
C SER A 132 5.57 -8.30 -7.65
N PRO A 133 4.83 -9.28 -8.21
CA PRO A 133 3.97 -10.17 -7.44
C PRO A 133 4.69 -10.74 -6.22
N LEU A 134 4.12 -10.58 -5.03
CA LEU A 134 4.78 -10.92 -3.77
C LEU A 134 5.09 -12.42 -3.69
N ALA A 135 4.16 -13.26 -4.15
CA ALA A 135 4.32 -14.71 -4.20
C ALA A 135 5.44 -15.19 -5.15
N SER A 136 5.97 -14.32 -6.03
CA SER A 136 7.09 -14.69 -6.89
C SER A 136 8.42 -14.79 -6.16
N GLY A 137 8.54 -14.21 -4.96
CA GLY A 137 9.79 -14.20 -4.19
C GLY A 137 10.95 -13.46 -4.84
N ARG A 138 10.73 -12.71 -5.93
CA ARG A 138 11.82 -12.04 -6.68
C ARG A 138 12.41 -10.83 -5.96
N LEU A 139 11.64 -10.22 -5.08
CA LEU A 139 12.06 -9.09 -4.25
C LEU A 139 12.17 -9.60 -2.82
N ASP A 140 13.26 -10.28 -2.48
CA ASP A 140 13.42 -10.93 -1.18
C ASP A 140 14.61 -10.32 -0.37
N PRO A 141 14.36 -9.82 0.86
CA PRO A 141 13.06 -9.34 1.32
C PRO A 141 12.63 -8.09 0.53
N PRO A 142 11.32 -7.84 0.37
CA PRO A 142 10.83 -6.57 -0.14
C PRO A 142 10.77 -5.55 1.02
N ASP A 143 10.89 -4.26 0.72
CA ASP A 143 10.82 -3.21 1.75
C ASP A 143 9.39 -3.11 2.29
N ILE A 144 8.41 -3.18 1.39
CA ILE A 144 6.97 -3.21 1.71
C ILE A 144 6.21 -4.14 0.77
N CYS A 145 5.02 -4.55 1.23
CA CYS A 145 3.98 -5.22 0.48
C CYS A 145 2.82 -4.26 0.25
N LEU A 146 2.12 -4.41 -0.87
CA LEU A 146 0.93 -3.64 -1.20
C LEU A 146 -0.26 -4.59 -1.41
N VAL A 147 -1.38 -4.22 -0.81
CA VAL A 147 -2.66 -4.94 -0.91
C VAL A 147 -3.72 -3.96 -1.41
N TYR A 148 -4.27 -4.21 -2.59
CA TYR A 148 -5.50 -3.57 -3.06
C TYR A 148 -6.70 -4.40 -2.62
N ALA A 149 -7.67 -3.77 -1.95
CA ALA A 149 -8.86 -4.45 -1.45
C ALA A 149 -10.00 -3.47 -1.17
N THR A 150 -11.22 -3.99 -1.07
CA THR A 150 -12.41 -3.19 -0.71
C THR A 150 -12.35 -2.72 0.76
N PRO A 151 -13.09 -1.66 1.14
CA PRO A 151 -13.17 -1.22 2.54
C PRO A 151 -13.54 -2.33 3.52
N GLY A 152 -14.45 -3.24 3.13
CA GLY A 152 -14.86 -4.39 3.95
C GLY A 152 -13.74 -5.43 4.13
N GLN A 153 -12.85 -5.60 3.16
CA GLN A 153 -11.65 -6.43 3.31
C GLN A 153 -10.58 -5.71 4.14
N MET A 154 -10.41 -4.40 3.94
CA MET A 154 -9.43 -3.60 4.68
C MET A 154 -9.71 -3.57 6.18
N ILE A 155 -10.97 -3.43 6.60
CA ILE A 155 -11.28 -3.42 8.04
C ILE A 155 -10.92 -4.76 8.70
N ILE A 156 -11.09 -5.88 8.02
CA ILE A 156 -10.67 -7.20 8.53
C ILE A 156 -9.14 -7.31 8.61
N LEU A 157 -8.41 -6.80 7.60
CA LEU A 157 -6.95 -6.72 7.63
C LEU A 157 -6.44 -5.87 8.79
N ILE A 158 -7.06 -4.71 9.02
CA ILE A 158 -6.73 -3.78 10.11
C ILE A 158 -6.99 -4.42 11.48
N ASN A 159 -8.13 -5.07 11.65
CA ASN A 159 -8.44 -5.81 12.88
C ASN A 159 -7.39 -6.90 13.13
N GLY A 160 -6.92 -7.56 12.07
CA GLY A 160 -5.80 -8.50 12.14
C GLY A 160 -4.52 -7.87 12.67
N LEU A 161 -4.14 -6.69 12.16
CA LEU A 161 -2.99 -5.93 12.65
C LEU A 161 -3.10 -5.54 14.13
N GLN A 162 -4.33 -5.31 14.61
CA GLN A 162 -4.63 -4.86 15.96
C GLN A 162 -4.86 -5.99 16.97
N TYR A 163 -5.05 -7.23 16.51
CA TYR A 163 -5.40 -8.37 17.37
C TYR A 163 -4.38 -8.61 18.49
N THR A 164 -3.08 -8.49 18.18
CA THR A 164 -2.00 -8.49 19.18
C THR A 164 -1.29 -7.15 19.21
N GLY A 165 -0.97 -6.65 20.41
CA GLY A 165 -0.31 -5.35 20.55
C GLY A 165 -1.12 -4.24 19.91
N TYR A 166 -2.37 -4.09 20.35
CA TYR A 166 -3.32 -3.09 19.85
C TYR A 166 -2.69 -1.70 19.82
N LYS A 167 -2.94 -1.00 18.71
CA LYS A 167 -2.67 0.43 18.56
C LYS A 167 -3.80 1.04 17.73
N LYS A 168 -4.21 2.25 18.10
CA LYS A 168 -5.02 3.08 17.20
C LYS A 168 -4.13 3.47 16.02
N PHE A 169 -4.57 3.22 14.80
CA PHE A 169 -3.89 3.72 13.60
C PHE A 169 -4.44 5.09 13.23
N GLU A 170 -3.54 5.97 12.82
CA GLU A 170 -3.86 7.30 12.32
C GLU A 170 -3.26 7.41 10.91
N TRP A 171 -4.15 7.61 9.95
CA TRP A 171 -3.81 7.83 8.54
C TRP A 171 -4.39 9.16 8.09
N GLY A 172 -3.68 9.82 7.19
CA GLY A 172 -4.07 11.11 6.62
C GLY A 172 -4.46 10.98 5.16
N VAL A 173 -4.94 12.08 4.61
CA VAL A 173 -5.17 12.23 3.17
C VAL A 173 -4.63 13.57 2.72
N VAL A 174 -3.67 13.55 1.80
CA VAL A 174 -3.22 14.76 1.11
C VAL A 174 -4.13 15.12 -0.07
N GLY A 175 -4.91 14.14 -0.55
CA GLY A 175 -5.89 14.30 -1.62
C GLY A 175 -5.29 14.01 -2.99
N GLU A 176 -4.47 14.92 -3.49
CA GLU A 176 -3.64 14.70 -4.69
C GLU A 176 -2.29 14.10 -4.24
N THR A 177 -1.70 13.17 -5.02
CA THR A 177 -0.52 12.39 -4.60
C THR A 177 -0.81 11.41 -3.43
N ALA A 178 -1.93 10.68 -3.45
CA ALA A 178 -2.22 9.65 -2.42
C ALA A 178 -1.20 8.49 -2.36
N CYS A 179 -0.34 8.35 -3.37
CA CYS A 179 0.84 7.49 -3.32
C CYS A 179 1.82 7.87 -2.20
N ALA A 180 1.84 9.14 -1.77
CA ALA A 180 2.58 9.57 -0.58
C ALA A 180 1.92 9.09 0.72
N ASP A 181 0.58 9.04 0.79
CA ASP A 181 -0.16 8.55 1.96
C ASP A 181 -0.07 7.02 2.12
N SER A 182 0.20 6.29 1.03
CA SER A 182 0.38 4.83 1.02
C SER A 182 1.85 4.40 1.02
N TRP A 183 2.42 4.09 -0.15
CA TRP A 183 3.77 3.52 -0.21
C TRP A 183 4.86 4.54 0.11
N GLY A 184 4.68 5.83 -0.20
CA GLY A 184 5.63 6.88 0.22
C GLY A 184 5.82 6.88 1.73
N ARG A 185 4.71 6.93 2.47
CA ARG A 185 4.68 6.81 3.93
C ARG A 185 5.21 5.48 4.44
N ALA A 186 4.77 4.35 3.87
CA ALA A 186 5.19 3.04 4.32
C ALA A 186 6.70 2.81 4.10
N LEU A 187 7.27 3.30 2.99
CA LEU A 187 8.70 3.25 2.73
C LEU A 187 9.48 4.17 3.67
N LYS A 188 8.99 5.39 3.90
CA LYS A 188 9.64 6.38 4.78
C LYS A 188 9.65 5.95 6.25
N THR A 189 8.53 5.44 6.75
CA THR A 189 8.32 5.20 8.18
C THR A 189 8.43 3.73 8.57
N GLY A 190 8.18 2.82 7.62
CA GLY A 190 8.02 1.39 7.89
C GLY A 190 6.71 1.01 8.55
N GLU A 191 5.80 1.95 8.82
CA GLU A 191 4.51 1.71 9.46
C GLU A 191 3.41 1.37 8.43
N PRO A 192 2.38 0.57 8.81
CA PRO A 192 1.23 0.31 7.94
C PRO A 192 0.52 1.61 7.55
N SER A 193 0.29 1.77 6.25
CA SER A 193 -0.23 3.01 5.65
C SER A 193 -1.39 2.67 4.72
N LEU A 194 -2.59 3.05 5.13
CA LEU A 194 -3.81 2.93 4.32
C LEU A 194 -4.06 4.25 3.61
N SER A 195 -4.35 4.18 2.31
CA SER A 195 -4.78 5.35 1.54
C SER A 195 -6.13 5.10 0.87
N LEU A 196 -6.83 6.20 0.63
CA LEU A 196 -7.81 6.30 -0.44
C LEU A 196 -7.03 6.68 -1.70
N PRO A 197 -6.99 5.84 -2.74
CA PRO A 197 -6.33 6.18 -4.01
C PRO A 197 -6.81 7.55 -4.51
N CYS A 198 -5.98 8.33 -5.19
CA CYS A 198 -6.37 9.65 -5.70
C CYS A 198 -6.93 9.60 -7.13
N TYR A 199 -7.17 10.76 -7.73
CA TYR A 199 -7.53 10.88 -9.14
C TYR A 199 -6.49 10.24 -10.07
N ALA A 200 -5.20 10.51 -9.84
CA ALA A 200 -4.12 10.00 -10.69
C ALA A 200 -3.98 8.47 -10.62
N GLU A 201 -4.08 7.90 -9.42
CA GLU A 201 -4.06 6.44 -9.23
C GLU A 201 -5.24 5.75 -9.96
N ARG A 202 -6.43 6.35 -9.93
CA ARG A 202 -7.58 5.85 -10.70
C ARG A 202 -7.37 6.01 -12.19
N ARG A 203 -7.02 7.22 -12.63
CA ARG A 203 -6.96 7.58 -14.05
C ARG A 203 -5.84 6.86 -14.80
N TYR A 204 -4.66 6.75 -14.18
CA TYR A 204 -3.45 6.23 -14.81
C TYR A 204 -3.11 4.84 -14.27
N GLY A 205 -3.21 4.62 -12.97
CA GLY A 205 -3.04 3.29 -12.36
C GLY A 205 -4.23 2.36 -12.60
N GLY A 206 -5.39 2.87 -13.04
CA GLY A 206 -6.56 2.03 -13.29
C GLY A 206 -7.11 1.39 -12.01
N VAL A 207 -6.96 2.06 -10.87
CA VAL A 207 -7.55 1.61 -9.60
C VAL A 207 -9.08 1.80 -9.67
N PRO A 208 -9.89 0.74 -9.45
CA PRO A 208 -11.34 0.85 -9.35
C PRO A 208 -11.79 1.68 -8.15
N ASP A 209 -13.00 2.24 -8.22
CA ASP A 209 -13.54 3.10 -7.17
C ASP A 209 -13.70 2.40 -5.83
N GLU A 210 -13.98 1.10 -5.85
CA GLU A 210 -14.19 0.27 -4.69
C GLU A 210 -12.89 -0.22 -4.01
N GLU A 211 -11.71 -0.01 -4.62
CA GLU A 211 -10.44 -0.45 -4.05
C GLU A 211 -9.78 0.66 -3.20
N MET A 212 -9.33 0.28 -2.02
CA MET A 212 -8.39 0.99 -1.19
C MET A 212 -7.00 0.34 -1.33
N LEU A 213 -5.97 1.03 -0.85
CA LEU A 213 -4.60 0.52 -0.87
C LEU A 213 -3.98 0.54 0.52
N MET A 214 -3.52 -0.63 0.96
CA MET A 214 -2.69 -0.78 2.16
C MET A 214 -1.25 -1.09 1.75
N ALA A 215 -0.30 -0.29 2.24
CA ALA A 215 1.14 -0.52 2.15
C ALA A 215 1.72 -0.82 3.54
N LEU A 216 2.50 -1.89 3.68
CA LEU A 216 3.02 -2.34 4.98
C LEU A 216 4.21 -3.29 4.82
N LYS A 217 5.08 -3.40 5.83
CA LYS A 217 6.17 -4.39 5.85
C LYS A 217 5.66 -5.85 5.80
N PRO A 218 6.44 -6.79 5.26
CA PRO A 218 6.12 -8.23 5.31
C PRO A 218 5.82 -8.74 6.72
N SER A 219 6.55 -8.27 7.73
CA SER A 219 6.33 -8.64 9.13
C SER A 219 4.98 -8.17 9.68
N HIS A 220 4.53 -6.98 9.28
CA HIS A 220 3.19 -6.48 9.61
C HIS A 220 2.11 -7.31 8.92
N LEU A 221 2.34 -7.72 7.67
CA LEU A 221 1.42 -8.59 6.94
C LEU A 221 1.28 -9.96 7.60
N ALA A 222 2.40 -10.57 8.02
CA ALA A 222 2.40 -11.82 8.79
C ALA A 222 1.65 -11.67 10.13
N LYS A 223 1.88 -10.57 10.86
CA LYS A 223 1.13 -10.23 12.08
C LYS A 223 -0.37 -10.14 11.80
N ALA A 224 -0.76 -9.46 10.72
CA ALA A 224 -2.16 -9.27 10.35
C ALA A 224 -2.86 -10.60 10.06
N ILE A 225 -2.20 -11.51 9.32
CA ILE A 225 -2.72 -12.84 9.00
C ILE A 225 -2.95 -13.67 10.25
N LEU A 226 -2.00 -13.67 11.19
CA LEU A 226 -2.17 -14.36 12.48
C LEU A 226 -3.38 -13.81 13.25
N GLY A 227 -3.55 -12.48 13.29
CA GLY A 227 -4.70 -11.84 13.91
C GLY A 227 -6.03 -12.19 13.22
N MET A 228 -6.08 -12.14 11.90
CA MET A 228 -7.27 -12.52 11.12
C MET A 228 -7.65 -13.99 11.33
N LYS A 229 -6.68 -14.91 11.37
CA LYS A 229 -6.94 -16.33 11.69
C LYS A 229 -7.54 -16.51 13.08
N ALA A 230 -7.10 -15.72 14.06
CA ALA A 230 -7.65 -15.77 15.41
C ALA A 230 -9.07 -15.17 15.48
N LEU A 231 -9.29 -14.01 14.86
CA LEU A 231 -10.61 -13.38 14.75
C LEU A 231 -11.63 -14.28 14.03
N ALA A 232 -11.20 -14.99 12.99
CA ALA A 232 -12.07 -15.89 12.23
C ALA A 232 -12.64 -17.05 13.07
N LYS A 233 -11.92 -17.50 14.12
CA LYS A 233 -12.40 -18.50 15.08
C LYS A 233 -13.56 -17.96 15.93
N ASN A 234 -13.61 -16.65 16.13
CA ASN A 234 -14.70 -15.96 16.82
C ASN A 234 -15.84 -15.55 15.89
N GLY A 235 -15.80 -15.97 14.62
CA GLY A 235 -16.79 -15.57 13.60
C GLY A 235 -16.55 -14.20 12.97
N LEU A 236 -15.51 -13.46 13.39
CA LEU A 236 -15.14 -12.15 12.85
C LEU A 236 -14.23 -12.34 11.63
N ARG A 237 -14.82 -12.51 10.44
CA ARG A 237 -14.09 -12.82 9.19
C ARG A 237 -14.78 -12.24 7.96
N TYR A 238 -14.06 -12.22 6.84
CA TYR A 238 -14.59 -11.87 5.53
C TYR A 238 -15.14 -13.13 4.81
N PRO A 239 -16.22 -13.03 4.01
CA PRO A 239 -17.11 -11.87 3.87
C PRO A 239 -17.87 -11.61 5.16
N ILE A 240 -18.17 -10.32 5.43
CA ILE A 240 -18.97 -9.91 6.59
C ILE A 240 -20.44 -10.06 6.18
N PRO A 241 -21.18 -11.07 6.68
CA PRO A 241 -22.57 -11.26 6.30
C PRO A 241 -23.43 -10.17 6.97
N PRO A 242 -24.31 -9.48 6.23
CA PRO A 242 -25.29 -8.63 6.86
C PRO A 242 -26.25 -9.49 7.69
N TYR A 243 -26.57 -9.06 8.92
CA TYR A 243 -27.51 -9.78 9.78
C TYR A 243 -28.93 -9.83 9.19
N GLY A 244 -29.32 -8.80 8.44
CA GLY A 244 -30.64 -8.61 7.85
C GLY A 244 -31.23 -7.29 8.31
N ILE A 245 -31.32 -6.31 7.40
CA ILE A 245 -31.73 -4.93 7.74
C ILE A 245 -33.20 -4.81 8.17
N GLN A 246 -34.00 -5.86 7.99
CA GLN A 246 -35.40 -5.96 8.42
C GLN A 246 -35.63 -7.02 9.51
N SER A 247 -34.57 -7.69 9.98
CA SER A 247 -34.67 -8.71 11.01
C SER A 247 -35.04 -8.09 12.37
N ASP A 248 -35.87 -8.78 13.16
CA ASP A 248 -36.12 -8.41 14.55
C ASP A 248 -34.81 -8.48 15.36
N VAL A 249 -34.32 -7.31 15.76
CA VAL A 249 -33.02 -7.16 16.42
C VAL A 249 -32.95 -7.89 17.76
N ARG A 250 -34.09 -8.18 18.41
CA ARG A 250 -34.14 -8.89 19.69
C ARG A 250 -33.55 -10.30 19.62
N ALA A 251 -33.69 -10.97 18.48
CA ALA A 251 -33.13 -12.29 18.25
C ALA A 251 -31.58 -12.30 18.24
N GLY A 252 -30.94 -11.18 17.86
CA GLY A 252 -29.48 -11.04 17.82
C GLY A 252 -28.88 -10.35 19.04
N MET A 253 -29.56 -9.32 19.56
CA MET A 253 -29.10 -8.55 20.73
C MET A 253 -29.44 -9.19 22.07
N GLY A 254 -30.41 -10.11 22.15
CA GLY A 254 -30.77 -10.80 23.38
C GLY A 254 -29.59 -11.57 23.99
N VAL A 255 -28.66 -12.08 23.18
CA VAL A 255 -27.48 -12.78 23.67
C VAL A 255 -26.54 -11.85 24.46
N SER A 256 -26.42 -10.58 24.06
CA SER A 256 -25.50 -9.61 24.68
C SER A 256 -26.18 -8.72 25.73
N TYR A 257 -27.49 -8.51 25.66
CA TYR A 257 -28.20 -7.52 26.46
C TYR A 257 -29.44 -8.04 27.21
N ALA A 258 -29.78 -9.33 27.13
CA ALA A 258 -30.96 -9.87 27.85
C ALA A 258 -30.81 -9.99 29.37
N LYS A 259 -29.82 -9.34 29.99
CA LYS A 259 -29.75 -9.18 31.44
C LYS A 259 -29.52 -7.71 31.82
N LYS A 260 -30.63 -6.97 31.89
CA LYS A 260 -31.04 -6.24 33.08
C LYS A 260 -32.53 -6.47 33.31
#